data_AF-A0AAD7B459-F1
#
_entry.id   AF-A0AAD7B459-F1
#
_cell.length_a   1.000
_cell.length_b   1.000
_cell.length_c   1.000
_cell.angle_alpha   90.00
_cell.angle_beta   90.00
_cell.angle_gamma   90.00
#
_symmetry.space_group_name_H-M   'P 1'
#
loop_
_entity.id
_entity.type
_entity.pdbx_description
1 polymer ?
#
loop_
_entity_poly.entity_id
_entity_poly.type
_entity_poly.pdbx_seq_one_letter_code
_entity_poly.pdbx_strand_id
1 'polypeptide(L)'
;WTASDIQNFLLWLNGPAGAGKSAIIQTLALRLQEVGCLRGRFFFKRAHSSCCNARALFTTLAYQLVDPAVRKLVPKTVEEAPKLI
;
A
#
# COMPACT_ATOMS: atom_id res chain seq x y z
N TRP A 1 2.60 21.03 16.67
CA TRP A 1 2.96 19.64 16.98
C TRP A 1 1.86 19.04 17.85
N THR A 2 0.71 18.69 17.27
CA THR A 2 -0.27 17.87 17.99
C THR A 2 0.14 16.43 17.79
N ALA A 3 0.86 15.88 18.77
CA ALA A 3 1.12 14.45 18.86
C ALA A 3 -0.21 13.75 19.12
N SER A 4 -1.05 13.63 18.09
CA SER A 4 -1.97 12.51 18.02
C SER A 4 -1.09 11.28 18.02
N ASP A 5 -1.26 10.43 19.01
CA ASP A 5 -0.56 9.16 19.19
C ASP A 5 -0.52 8.39 17.86
N ILE A 6 0.56 8.53 17.08
CA ILE A 6 0.79 7.67 15.92
C ILE A 6 1.23 6.34 16.53
N GLN A 7 0.24 5.55 16.93
CA GLN A 7 0.42 4.18 17.40
C GLN A 7 1.02 3.38 16.24
N ASN A 8 2.34 3.22 16.26
CA ASN A 8 3.07 2.41 15.28
C ASN A 8 2.74 0.94 15.54
N PHE A 9 1.72 0.42 14.85
CA PHE A 9 1.30 -0.97 14.97
C PHE A 9 1.94 -1.83 13.88
N LEU A 10 2.75 -2.81 14.28
CA LEU A 10 3.31 -3.83 13.39
C LEU A 10 2.49 -5.12 13.52
N LEU A 11 1.72 -5.44 12.47
CA LEU A 11 1.00 -6.71 12.38
C LEU A 11 1.81 -7.74 11.58
N TRP A 12 2.17 -8.85 12.21
CA TRP A 12 2.87 -9.96 11.55
C TRP A 12 2.04 -11.24 11.62
N LEU A 13 1.55 -11.72 10.46
CA LEU A 13 0.73 -12.93 10.37
C LEU A 13 1.53 -14.13 9.85
N ASN A 14 1.69 -15.15 10.70
CA ASN A 14 2.36 -16.41 10.35
C ASN A 14 1.38 -17.59 10.23
N GLY A 15 1.73 -18.60 9.44
CA GLY A 15 1.05 -19.89 9.43
C GLY A 15 1.22 -20.67 8.13
N PRO A 16 0.50 -21.78 7.93
CA PRO A 16 0.63 -22.63 6.75
C PRO A 16 0.29 -21.91 5.44
N ALA A 17 0.94 -22.30 4.35
CA ALA A 17 0.62 -21.78 3.01
C ALA A 17 -0.84 -22.08 2.65
N GLY A 18 -1.50 -21.18 1.92
CA GLY A 18 -2.91 -21.34 1.56
C GLY A 18 -3.91 -20.97 2.66
N ALA A 19 -3.49 -20.70 3.90
CA ALA A 19 -4.40 -20.29 4.99
C ALA A 19 -4.95 -18.85 4.86
N GLY A 20 -4.88 -18.24 3.66
CA GLY A 20 -5.50 -16.93 3.40
C GLY A 20 -4.85 -15.73 4.08
N LYS A 21 -3.61 -15.82 4.59
CA LYS A 21 -2.90 -14.68 5.22
C LYS A 21 -2.95 -13.39 4.41
N SER A 22 -2.60 -13.46 3.12
CA SER A 22 -2.67 -12.30 2.22
C SER A 22 -4.09 -11.78 2.06
N ALA A 23 -5.09 -12.66 2.03
CA ALA A 23 -6.50 -12.28 1.93
C ALA A 23 -6.98 -11.56 3.21
N ILE A 24 -6.51 -11.97 4.39
CA ILE A 24 -6.81 -11.30 5.67
C ILE A 24 -6.26 -9.87 5.66
N ILE A 25 -4.98 -9.69 5.32
CA ILE A 25 -4.36 -8.35 5.26
C ILE A 25 -5.03 -7.48 4.19
N GLN A 26 -5.36 -8.07 3.03
CA GLN A 26 -6.06 -7.37 1.96
C GLN A 26 -7.46 -6.91 2.41
N THR A 27 -8.22 -7.78 3.08
CA THR A 27 -9.52 -7.44 3.64
C THR A 27 -9.40 -6.32 4.67
N LEU A 28 -8.41 -6.38 5.56
CA LEU A 28 -8.15 -5.32 6.54
C LEU A 28 -7.83 -3.98 5.86
N ALA A 29 -6.98 -3.99 4.84
CA ALA A 29 -6.66 -2.78 4.08
C ALA A 29 -7.90 -2.19 3.39
N LEU A 30 -8.79 -3.03 2.86
CA LEU A 30 -10.06 -2.59 2.28
C LEU A 30 -10.96 -1.95 3.34
N ARG A 31 -11.09 -2.56 4.52
CA ARG A 31 -11.86 -1.96 5.64
C ARG A 31 -11.29 -0.62 6.08
N LEU A 32 -9.96 -0.50 6.20
CA LEU A 32 -9.30 0.76 6.55
C LEU A 32 -9.49 1.84 5.47
N GLN A 33 -9.59 1.43 4.21
CA GLN A 33 -9.91 2.33 3.11
C GLN A 33 -11.37 2.82 3.18
N GLU A 34 -12.31 1.93 3.49
CA GLU A 34 -13.75 2.28 3.66
C GLU A 34 -13.97 3.32 4.76
N VAL A 35 -13.23 3.22 5.87
CA VAL A 35 -13.33 4.18 6.98
C VAL A 35 -12.46 5.43 6.80
N GLY A 36 -11.74 5.55 5.68
CA GLY A 36 -10.89 6.72 5.38
C GLY A 36 -9.61 6.81 6.20
N CYS A 37 -9.22 5.75 6.91
CA CYS A 37 -8.01 5.73 7.73
C CYS A 37 -6.77 5.24 6.95
N LEU A 38 -6.95 4.61 5.79
CA LEU A 38 -5.84 4.13 4.97
C LEU A 38 -5.27 5.25 4.09
N ARG A 39 -4.04 5.69 4.37
CA ARG A 39 -3.33 6.66 3.53
C ARG A 39 -2.52 6.04 2.39
N GLY A 40 -2.18 4.76 2.47
CA GLY A 40 -1.44 4.05 1.44
C GLY A 40 -1.34 2.55 1.73
N ARG A 41 -1.08 1.76 0.69
CA ARG A 41 -0.88 0.31 0.73
C ARG A 41 -0.01 -0.18 -0.42
N PHE A 42 0.71 -1.26 -0.18
CA PHE A 42 1.47 -1.97 -1.20
C PHE A 42 1.43 -3.47 -0.94
N PHE A 43 1.16 -4.27 -1.98
CA PHE A 43 1.14 -5.72 -1.90
C PHE A 43 2.20 -6.33 -2.82
N PHE A 44 3.04 -7.21 -2.27
CA PHE A 44 3.99 -7.99 -3.07
C PHE A 44 3.25 -9.15 -3.75
N LYS A 45 3.28 -9.20 -5.09
CA LYS A 45 2.76 -10.33 -5.87
C LYS A 45 3.91 -11.28 -6.21
N ARG A 46 3.80 -12.52 -5.73
CA ARG A 46 4.86 -13.54 -5.85
C ARG A 46 4.98 -14.19 -7.23
N ALA A 47 4.01 -13.98 -8.12
CA ALA A 47 3.89 -14.69 -9.40
C ALA A 47 4.87 -14.21 -10.49
N HIS A 48 5.58 -13.10 -10.29
CA HIS A 48 6.60 -12.62 -11.22
C HIS A 48 7.83 -12.17 -10.44
N SER A 49 8.97 -12.81 -10.68
CA SER A 49 10.28 -12.45 -10.10
C SER A 49 10.72 -11.04 -10.47
N SER A 50 10.21 -10.48 -11.56
CA SER A 50 10.36 -9.07 -11.96
C SER A 50 9.38 -8.10 -11.26
N CYS A 51 8.34 -8.60 -10.57
CA CYS A 51 7.30 -7.81 -9.91
C CYS A 51 7.47 -7.68 -8.38
N CYS A 52 8.41 -8.40 -7.76
CA CYS A 52 8.88 -8.12 -6.39
C CYS A 52 9.84 -6.91 -6.36
N ASN A 53 9.55 -5.90 -7.17
CA ASN A 53 10.41 -4.74 -7.32
C ASN A 53 10.23 -3.84 -6.10
N ALA A 54 11.01 -4.09 -5.04
CA ALA A 54 11.04 -3.26 -3.84
C ALA A 54 11.31 -1.78 -4.17
N ARG A 55 11.93 -1.51 -5.33
CA ARG A 55 12.10 -0.17 -5.90
C ARG A 55 10.78 0.58 -6.10
N ALA A 56 9.68 -0.13 -6.37
CA ALA A 56 8.35 0.44 -6.57
C ALA A 56 7.59 0.67 -5.24
N LEU A 57 8.01 0.06 -4.14
CA LEU A 57 7.34 0.20 -2.83
C LEU A 57 7.30 1.67 -2.42
N PHE A 58 8.47 2.30 -2.34
CA PHE A 58 8.60 3.67 -1.87
C PHE A 58 7.97 4.68 -2.83
N THR A 59 8.12 4.49 -4.14
CA THR A 59 7.52 5.39 -5.13
C THR A 59 5.99 5.30 -5.12
N THR A 60 5.43 4.09 -4.98
CA THR A 60 3.98 3.89 -4.85
C THR A 60 3.44 4.54 -3.59
N LEU A 61 4.10 4.33 -2.44
CA LEU A 61 3.67 4.94 -1.18
C LEU A 61 3.81 6.47 -1.23
N ALA A 62 4.90 7.01 -1.75
CA ALA A 62 5.07 8.45 -1.92
C ALA A 62 3.94 9.05 -2.77
N TYR A 63 3.59 8.40 -3.89
CA TYR A 63 2.48 8.82 -4.73
C TYR A 63 1.12 8.75 -4.01
N GLN A 64 0.87 7.69 -3.24
CA GLN A 64 -0.36 7.52 -2.48
C GLN A 64 -0.47 8.45 -1.26
N LEU A 65 0.66 8.96 -0.75
CA LEU A 65 0.70 9.85 0.42
C LEU A 65 0.76 11.34 0.06
N VAL A 66 1.18 11.68 -1.15
CA VAL A 66 1.30 13.09 -1.57
C VAL A 66 -0.07 13.77 -1.59
N ASP A 67 -0.10 15.06 -1.27
CA ASP A 67 -1.34 15.84 -1.23
C ASP A 67 -2.06 15.79 -2.61
N PRO A 68 -3.39 15.58 -2.64
CA PRO A 68 -4.15 15.56 -3.90
C PRO A 68 -3.95 16.80 -4.79
N ALA A 69 -3.71 17.98 -4.21
CA ALA A 69 -3.38 19.19 -4.96
C ALA A 69 -2.03 19.08 -5.69
N VAL A 70 -1.05 18.44 -5.07
CA VAL A 70 0.29 18.20 -5.63
C VAL A 70 0.27 17.04 -6.63
N ARG A 71 -0.60 16.04 -6.46
CA ARG A 71 -0.76 14.93 -7.44
C ARG A 71 -1.06 15.41 -8.85
N LYS A 72 -1.86 16.47 -8.99
CA LYS A 72 -2.24 17.03 -10.31
C LYS A 72 -1.06 17.61 -11.08
N LEU A 73 0.04 17.93 -10.40
CA LEU A 73 1.29 18.43 -11.00
C LEU A 73 2.29 17.31 -11.33
N VAL A 74 2.05 16.09 -10.84
CA VAL A 74 2.90 14.94 -11.18
C VAL A 74 2.61 14.54 -12.63
N PRO A 75 3.62 14.45 -13.50
CA PRO A 75 3.42 14.04 -14.89
C PRO A 75 2.74 12.67 -14.97
N LYS A 76 1.73 12.55 -15.84
CA LYS A 76 0.94 11.32 -16.08
C LYS A 76 1.77 10.09 -16.46
N THR A 77 3.05 10.25 -16.77
CA THR A 77 4.00 9.16 -17.04
C THR A 77 4.14 8.16 -15.88
N VAL A 78 3.82 8.57 -14.65
CA VAL A 78 3.78 7.67 -13.48
C VAL A 78 2.48 6.83 -13.43
N GLU A 79 1.39 7.27 -14.08
CA GLU A 79 0.10 6.57 -14.08
C GLU A 79 0.11 5.29 -14.93
N GLU A 80 1.07 5.12 -15.84
CA GLU A 80 1.25 3.88 -16.63
C GLU A 80 2.02 2.79 -15.88
N ALA A 81 2.53 3.07 -14.68
CA ALA A 81 3.06 2.03 -13.81
C ALA A 81 1.91 1.08 -13.44
N PRO A 82 2.07 -0.23 -13.67
CA PRO A 82 0.98 -1.17 -13.90
C PRO A 82 0.03 -1.14 -12.71
N LYS A 83 -1.26 -0.86 -12.99
CA LYS A 83 -2.39 -0.88 -12.03
C LYS A 83 -2.10 -1.81 -10.84
N LEU A 84 -1.62 -1.20 -9.76
CA LEU A 84 -1.29 -1.86 -8.50
C LEU A 84 -2.61 -2.10 -7.75
N ILE A 85 -3.40 -3.04 -8.30
CA ILE A 85 -4.55 -3.66 -7.62
C ILE A 85 -4.02 -4.83 -6.80
#